data_AF-A0A1V4Z692-F1
#
_entry.id   AF-A0A1V4Z692-F1
#
_cell.length_a   1.000
_cell.length_b   1.000
_cell.length_c   1.000
_cell.angle_alpha   90.00
_cell.angle_beta   90.00
_cell.angle_gamma   90.00
#
_symmetry.space_group_name_H-M   'P 1'
#
loop_
_entity.id
_entity.type
_entity.pdbx_description
1 polymer ?
#
loop_
_entity_poly.entity_id
_entity_poly.type
_entity_poly.pdbx_seq_one_letter_code
_entity_poly.pdbx_strand_id
1 'polypeptide(L)'
;MSTQKVKTTMNIERDLLKELKILANSKETTQTEMLNQLLKKGILLEKEEKKQAKTKGDNFLRLAGIVTAKEPFSATKEVKKLRNGEL
;
A
#
# COMPACT_ATOMS: atom_id res chain seq x y z
N MET A 1 -8.49 -2.64 25.72
CA MET A 1 -7.20 -3.34 25.92
C MET A 1 -6.15 -2.32 26.31
N SER A 2 -5.48 -2.49 27.45
CA SER A 2 -4.38 -1.62 27.88
C SER A 2 -3.24 -1.70 26.86
N THR A 3 -2.88 -0.58 26.23
CA THR A 3 -1.67 -0.51 25.39
C THR A 3 -0.45 -0.51 26.29
N GLN A 4 0.24 -1.66 26.42
CA GLN A 4 1.52 -1.73 27.11
C GLN A 4 2.54 -0.84 26.40
N LYS A 5 3.03 0.18 27.12
CA LYS A 5 4.13 1.05 26.66
C LYS A 5 5.44 0.57 27.27
N VAL A 6 6.48 0.43 26.44
CA VAL A 6 7.82 0.04 26.88
C VAL A 6 8.72 1.28 26.89
N LYS A 7 9.53 1.45 27.94
CA LYS A 7 10.56 2.49 27.99
C LYS A 7 11.77 2.01 27.19
N THR A 8 12.20 2.79 26.22
CA THR A 8 13.28 2.42 25.32
C THR A 8 14.23 3.59 25.12
N THR A 9 15.53 3.30 25.09
CA THR A 9 16.57 4.26 24.72
C THR A 9 16.97 3.99 23.27
N MET A 10 17.07 5.04 22.46
CA MET A 10 17.46 4.95 21.05
C MET A 10 18.27 6.18 20.64
N ASN A 11 19.14 6.01 19.65
CA ASN A 11 19.89 7.11 19.06
C ASN A 11 19.06 7.73 17.93
N ILE A 12 18.84 9.04 18.00
CA ILE A 12 18.13 9.82 16.99
C ILE A 12 19.05 10.98 16.59
N GLU A 13 19.12 11.27 15.30
CA GLU A 13 19.89 12.40 14.79
C GLU A 13 19.38 13.72 15.38
N ARG A 14 20.32 14.63 15.66
CA ARG A 14 20.01 15.90 16.35
C ARG A 14 18.97 16.73 15.61
N ASP A 15 19.06 16.80 14.29
CA ASP A 15 18.18 17.66 13.49
C ASP A 15 16.79 17.04 13.35
N LEU A 16 16.67 15.71 13.20
CA LEU A 16 15.39 15.00 13.28
C LEU A 16 14.69 15.23 14.62
N LEU A 17 15.42 15.24 15.73
CA LEU A 17 14.82 15.51 17.04
C LEU A 17 14.31 16.95 17.17
N LYS A 18 15.00 17.93 16.58
CA LYS A 18 14.54 19.33 16.55
C LYS A 18 13.24 19.45 15.74
N GLU A 19 13.21 18.85 14.55
CA GLU A 19 12.02 18.86 13.70
C GLU A 19 10.84 18.18 14.37
N LEU A 20 11.06 17.02 14.99
CA LEU A 20 10.04 16.31 15.76
C LEU A 20 9.45 17.20 16.87
N LYS A 21 10.29 17.95 17.57
CA LYS A 21 9.86 18.89 18.61
C LYS A 21 8.99 20.02 18.05
N ILE A 22 9.41 20.62 16.93
CA ILE A 22 8.64 21.69 16.27
C ILE A 22 7.27 21.16 15.82
N LEU A 23 7.26 19.98 15.19
CA LEU A 23 6.06 19.29 14.74
C LEU A 23 5.11 18.90 15.88
N ALA A 24 5.65 18.42 17.00
CA ALA A 24 4.86 18.09 18.18
C ALA A 24 4.21 19.35 18.77
N ASN A 25 4.97 20.45 18.87
CA ASN A 25 4.46 21.74 19.34
C ASN A 25 3.35 22.28 18.43
N SER A 26 3.52 22.21 17.11
CA SER A 26 2.50 22.70 16.16
C SER A 26 1.20 21.91 16.22
N LYS A 27 1.23 20.67 16.71
CA LYS A 27 0.06 19.80 16.81
C LYS A 27 -0.43 19.63 18.25
N GLU A 28 0.06 20.46 19.17
CA GLU A 28 -0.32 20.46 20.59
C GLU A 28 -0.20 19.06 21.22
N THR A 29 0.84 18.31 20.86
CA THR A 29 1.06 16.94 21.31
C THR A 29 2.46 16.77 21.89
N THR A 30 2.73 15.61 22.48
CA THR A 30 4.05 15.28 23.03
C THR A 30 4.98 14.68 21.96
N GLN A 31 6.29 14.84 22.14
CA GLN A 31 7.28 14.21 21.26
C GLN A 31 7.09 12.69 21.18
N THR A 32 6.76 12.05 22.31
CA THR A 32 6.52 10.61 22.39
C THR A 32 5.29 10.18 21.59
N GLU A 33 4.19 10.92 21.68
CA GLU A 33 2.99 10.62 20.90
C GLU A 33 3.23 10.84 19.42
N MET A 34 3.90 11.93 19.05
CA MET A 34 4.24 12.22 17.67
C MET A 34 5.16 11.14 17.08
N LEU A 35 6.18 10.70 17.82
CA LEU A 35 7.06 9.61 17.42
C LEU A 35 6.27 8.32 17.17
N ASN A 36 5.35 7.96 18.07
CA ASN A 36 4.50 6.79 17.90
C ASN A 36 3.59 6.89 16.67
N GLN A 37 3.02 8.07 16.39
CA GLN A 37 2.20 8.28 15.20
C GLN A 37 3.02 8.13 13.91
N LEU A 38 4.22 8.71 13.87
CA LEU A 38 5.11 8.61 12.72
C LEU A 38 5.59 7.18 12.49
N LEU A 39 5.98 6.46 13.55
CA LEU A 39 6.36 5.05 13.46
C LEU A 39 5.21 4.18 12.95
N LYS A 40 3.98 4.39 13.44
CA LYS A 40 2.80 3.68 12.92
C LYS A 40 2.59 3.93 11.43
N LYS A 41 2.69 5.19 10.99
CA LYS A 41 2.54 5.55 9.58
C LYS A 41 3.66 4.93 8.72
N GLY A 42 4.92 5.00 9.16
CA GLY A 42 6.05 4.39 8.46
C GLY A 42 5.88 2.88 8.28
N ILE A 43 5.48 2.17 9.33
CA ILE A 43 5.22 0.72 9.26
C ILE A 43 4.07 0.39 8.30
N LEU A 44 3.03 1.22 8.25
CA LEU A 44 1.93 1.03 7.29
C LEU A 44 2.40 1.22 5.86
N LEU A 45 3.16 2.29 5.58
CA LEU A 45 3.71 2.56 4.25
C LEU A 45 4.60 1.41 3.77
N GLU A 46 5.51 0.92 4.61
CA GLU A 46 6.37 -0.24 4.31
C GLU A 46 5.55 -1.51 3.99
N LYS A 47 4.45 -1.74 4.71
CA LYS A 47 3.54 -2.87 4.44
C LYS A 47 2.78 -2.68 3.13
N GLU A 48 2.36 -1.46 2.83
CA GLU A 48 1.63 -1.13 1.61
C GLU A 48 2.54 -1.21 0.39
N GLU A 49 3.79 -0.73 0.46
CA GLU A 49 4.78 -0.88 -0.61
C GLU A 49 5.06 -2.35 -0.91
N LYS A 50 5.23 -3.18 0.13
CA LYS A 50 5.37 -4.64 -0.05
C LYS A 50 4.14 -5.29 -0.68
N LYS A 51 2.93 -4.77 -0.43
CA LYS A 51 1.71 -5.24 -1.09
C LYS A 51 1.66 -4.78 -2.54
N GLN A 52 1.95 -3.52 -2.83
CA GLN A 52 1.95 -2.97 -4.18
C GLN A 52 3.01 -3.64 -5.08
N ALA A 53 4.17 -4.00 -4.53
CA ALA A 53 5.17 -4.78 -5.27
C ALA A 53 4.64 -6.17 -5.69
N LYS A 54 3.70 -6.75 -4.95
CA LYS A 54 3.08 -8.05 -5.28
C LYS A 54 1.88 -7.93 -6.24
N THR A 55 1.23 -6.77 -6.29
CA THR A 55 0.02 -6.54 -7.10
C THR A 55 0.22 -5.68 -8.34
N LYS A 56 1.41 -5.10 -8.58
CA LYS A 56 1.71 -4.41 -9.85
C LYS A 56 2.12 -5.43 -10.93
N GLY A 57 1.50 -5.33 -12.11
CA GLY A 57 1.81 -6.15 -13.29
C GLY A 57 0.76 -7.21 -13.62
N ASP A 58 1.19 -8.28 -14.33
CA ASP A 58 0.34 -9.35 -14.89
C ASP A 58 -0.64 -10.00 -13.90
N ASN A 59 -0.30 -10.02 -12.61
CA ASN A 59 -1.18 -10.58 -11.58
C ASN A 59 -2.48 -9.78 -11.41
N PHE A 60 -2.45 -8.45 -11.54
CA PHE A 60 -3.66 -7.63 -11.46
C PHE A 60 -4.57 -7.83 -12.67
N LEU A 61 -3.98 -7.87 -13.88
CA LEU A 61 -4.73 -8.11 -15.12
C LEU A 61 -5.41 -9.48 -15.09
N ARG A 62 -4.70 -10.53 -14.64
CA ARG A 62 -5.26 -11.86 -14.43
C ARG A 62 -6.39 -11.89 -13.39
N LEU A 63 -6.20 -11.23 -12.24
CA LEU A 63 -7.23 -11.12 -11.20
C LEU A 63 -8.48 -10.36 -11.67
N ALA A 64 -8.31 -9.34 -12.52
CA ALA A 64 -9.39 -8.57 -13.13
C ALA A 64 -10.09 -9.31 -14.29
N GLY A 65 -9.69 -10.54 -14.61
CA GLY A 65 -10.23 -11.30 -15.73
C GLY A 65 -9.80 -10.78 -17.10
N ILE A 66 -8.81 -9.88 -17.15
CA ILE A 66 -8.23 -9.37 -18.40
C ILE A 66 -7.19 -10.38 -18.86
N VAL A 67 -7.54 -11.14 -19.89
CA VAL A 67 -6.65 -12.11 -20.54
C VAL A 67 -6.24 -11.60 -21.91
N THR A 68 -4.94 -11.66 -22.19
CA THR A 68 -4.41 -11.32 -23.51
C THR A 68 -4.61 -12.50 -24.45
N ALA A 69 -5.30 -12.29 -25.56
CA ALA A 69 -5.42 -13.33 -26.58
C ALA A 69 -4.12 -13.49 -27.37
N LYS A 70 -3.83 -14.73 -27.78
CA LYS A 70 -2.64 -15.07 -28.58
C LYS A 70 -2.65 -14.39 -29.95
N GLU A 71 -3.84 -14.17 -30.50
CA GLU A 71 -4.05 -13.53 -31.80
C GLU A 71 -5.15 -12.47 -31.70
N PRO A 72 -5.10 -11.39 -32.49
CA PRO A 72 -6.16 -10.40 -32.55
C PRO A 72 -7.46 -11.06 -33.03
N PHE A 73 -8.52 -10.96 -32.24
CA PHE A 73 -9.83 -11.52 -32.59
C PHE A 73 -10.95 -10.49 -32.37
N SER A 74 -12.05 -10.68 -33.09
CA SER A 74 -13.25 -9.84 -32.95
C SER A 74 -14.23 -10.51 -32.00
N ALA A 75 -14.33 -10.02 -30.77
CA ALA A 75 -15.21 -10.59 -29.74
C ALA A 75 -16.68 -10.71 -30.22
N THR A 76 -17.18 -9.72 -30.94
CA THR A 76 -18.54 -9.73 -31.51
C THR A 76 -18.78 -10.84 -32.52
N LYS A 77 -17.78 -11.21 -33.33
CA LYS A 77 -17.89 -12.29 -34.31
C LYS A 77 -17.87 -13.65 -33.63
N GLU A 78 -17.01 -13.84 -32.63
CA GLU A 78 -16.93 -15.07 -31.85
C GLU A 78 -18.22 -15.35 -31.05
N VAL A 79 -18.79 -14.32 -30.40
CA VAL A 79 -20.08 -14.46 -29.70
C VAL A 79 -21.21 -14.80 -30.68
N LYS A 80 -21.16 -14.28 -31.92
CA LYS A 80 -22.16 -14.60 -32.94
C LYS A 80 -22.06 -16.05 -33.44
N LYS A 81 -20.84 -16.58 -33.63
CA LYS A 81 -20.62 -18.00 -33.97
C LYS A 81 -21.12 -18.93 -32.86
N LEU A 82 -20.80 -18.64 -31.61
CA LEU A 82 -21.31 -19.37 -30.43
C LEU A 82 -22.84 -19.40 -30.42
N ARG A 83 -23.49 -18.25 -30.61
CA ARG A 83 -24.95 -18.15 -30.64
C ARG A 83 -25.58 -18.93 -31.79
N ASN A 84 -24.89 -19.05 -32.90
CA ASN A 84 -25.34 -19.77 -34.09
C ASN A 84 -25.00 -21.27 -34.04
N GLY A 85 -24.27 -21.75 -33.02
CA GLY A 85 -23.85 -23.15 -32.90
C GLY A 85 -22.73 -23.55 -33.87
N GLU A 86 -21.94 -22.59 -34.35
CA GLU A 86 -20.88 -22.80 -35.37
C GLU A 86 -19.48 -23.03 -34.74
N LEU A 87 -19.42 -23.55 -33.50
CA LEU A 87 -18.15 -23.90 -32.82
C LEU A 87 -17.85 -25.40 -32.84
#